data_AF-A0A4Z2E2U8-F1
#
_entry.id   AF-A0A4Z2E2U8-F1
#
_cell.length_a   1.000
_cell.length_b   1.000
_cell.length_c   1.000
_cell.angle_alpha   90.00
_cell.angle_beta   90.00
_cell.angle_gamma   90.00
#
_symmetry.space_group_name_H-M   'P 1'
#
loop_
_entity.id
_entity.type
_entity.pdbx_description
1 polymer ?
#
loop_
_entity_poly.entity_id
_entity_poly.type
_entity_poly.pdbx_seq_one_letter_code
_entity_poly.pdbx_strand_id
1 'polypeptide(L)'
;MMAQPCWASSNQLVHSKNSRGMTLLHLAAAQGYAGLIRTLVRWRTKHADSMDLELEADPLNVDHFSCTPLMWACALGHAEAALVLHRWDPRALNIPDSLGRLPLTIARSRGHTRLAELLEQLAPPPDATWDRWTPEPPAGGRGH
;
A
#
# COMPACT_ATOMS: atom_id res chain seq x y z
N MET A 1 9.08 30.48 38.36
CA MET A 1 9.68 30.04 37.10
C MET A 1 8.99 28.74 36.70
N MET A 2 7.95 28.81 35.87
CA MET A 2 7.27 27.62 35.35
C MET A 2 7.77 27.39 33.93
N ALA A 3 8.41 26.26 33.70
CA ALA A 3 8.84 25.81 32.39
C ALA A 3 7.59 25.57 31.53
N GLN A 4 7.43 26.37 30.48
CA GLN A 4 6.44 26.10 29.44
C GLN A 4 6.89 24.85 28.68
N PRO A 5 6.01 23.84 28.50
CA PRO A 5 6.34 22.72 27.63
C PRO A 5 6.43 23.24 26.20
N CYS A 6 7.63 23.17 25.63
CA CYS A 6 7.96 23.52 24.26
C CYS A 6 7.41 22.48 23.27
N TRP A 7 6.10 22.25 23.26
CA TRP A 7 5.43 21.68 22.09
C TRP A 7 5.07 22.84 21.17
N ALA A 8 6.09 23.57 20.69
CA ALA A 8 5.88 24.49 19.60
C ALA A 8 5.23 23.69 18.46
N SER A 9 4.08 24.19 18.01
CA SER A 9 3.19 23.63 17.01
C SER A 9 3.88 23.46 15.65
N SER A 10 4.73 22.45 15.53
CA SER A 10 5.14 21.92 14.22
C SER A 10 4.03 20.98 13.76
N ASN A 11 2.99 21.54 13.13
CA ASN A 11 1.96 20.77 12.43
C ASN A 11 2.48 20.22 11.08
N GLN A 12 3.79 19.97 11.02
CA GLN A 12 4.51 19.58 9.82
C GLN A 12 5.35 18.38 10.21
N LEU A 13 5.00 17.22 9.68
CA LEU A 13 5.82 16.02 9.85
C LEU A 13 7.17 16.31 9.19
N VAL A 14 8.24 16.39 9.99
CA VAL A 14 9.59 16.55 9.46
C VAL A 14 9.95 15.26 8.73
N HIS A 15 9.79 15.27 7.41
CA HIS A 15 10.18 14.18 6.52
C HIS A 15 11.70 14.08 6.48
N SER A 16 12.30 13.42 7.47
CA SER A 16 13.65 12.91 7.31
C SER A 16 13.55 11.77 6.30
N LYS A 17 13.87 12.07 5.02
CA LYS A 17 14.04 11.03 4.01
C LYS A 17 15.08 10.06 4.55
N ASN A 18 14.60 8.91 5.02
CA ASN A 18 15.44 7.77 5.31
C ASN A 18 16.26 7.43 4.04
N SER A 19 17.43 6.83 4.20
CA SER A 19 18.42 6.68 3.11
C SER A 19 17.92 5.92 1.86
N ARG A 20 16.74 5.30 1.95
CA ARG A 20 16.10 4.54 0.88
C ARG A 20 14.88 5.25 0.26
N GLY A 21 14.50 6.44 0.72
CA GLY A 21 13.32 7.15 0.21
C GLY A 21 11.99 6.48 0.56
N MET A 22 11.98 5.68 1.63
CA MET A 22 10.78 4.98 2.09
C MET A 22 9.86 5.93 2.84
N THR A 23 8.58 5.91 2.49
CA THR A 23 7.53 6.55 3.29
C THR A 23 7.13 5.68 4.48
N LEU A 24 6.31 6.22 5.38
CA LEU A 24 5.62 5.48 6.43
C LEU A 24 4.88 4.27 5.88
N LEU A 25 4.22 4.42 4.73
CA LEU A 25 3.48 3.32 4.11
C LEU A 25 4.40 2.18 3.64
N HIS A 26 5.59 2.51 3.11
CA HIS A 26 6.60 1.50 2.77
C HIS A 26 7.04 0.71 4.00
N LEU A 27 7.35 1.40 5.10
CA LEU A 27 7.77 0.77 6.35
C LEU A 27 6.67 -0.11 6.94
N ALA A 28 5.43 0.38 6.95
CA ALA A 28 4.28 -0.39 7.43
C ALA A 28 4.05 -1.66 6.60
N ALA A 29 4.19 -1.56 5.27
CA ALA A 29 4.06 -2.69 4.36
C ALA A 29 5.20 -3.71 4.52
N ALA A 30 6.44 -3.22 4.63
CA ALA A 30 7.62 -4.05 4.83
C ALA A 30 7.61 -4.80 6.17
N GLN A 31 6.93 -4.26 7.18
CA GLN A 31 6.80 -4.91 8.49
C GLN A 31 5.49 -5.71 8.64
N GLY A 32 4.61 -5.66 7.63
CA GLY A 32 3.33 -6.37 7.64
C GLY A 32 2.27 -5.76 8.56
N TYR A 33 2.37 -4.47 8.91
CA TYR A 33 1.44 -3.77 9.79
C TYR A 33 0.12 -3.42 9.11
N ALA A 34 -0.66 -4.44 8.75
CA ALA A 34 -1.96 -4.30 8.08
C ALA A 34 -2.93 -3.40 8.85
N GLY A 35 -2.95 -3.45 10.19
CA GLY A 35 -3.78 -2.57 11.01
C GLY A 35 -3.42 -1.08 10.87
N LEU A 36 -2.13 -0.77 10.79
CA LEU A 36 -1.65 0.60 10.55
C LEU A 36 -2.05 1.07 9.14
N ILE A 37 -1.84 0.23 8.13
CA ILE A 37 -2.25 0.52 6.75
C ILE A 37 -3.74 0.81 6.68
N ARG A 38 -4.61 -0.02 7.28
CA ARG A 38 -6.07 0.23 7.35
C ARG A 38 -6.39 1.56 8.01
N THR A 39 -5.64 1.94 9.04
CA THR A 39 -5.82 3.21 9.74
C THR A 39 -5.44 4.39 8.83
N LEU A 40 -4.34 4.28 8.10
CA LEU A 40 -3.91 5.28 7.11
C LEU A 40 -4.93 5.43 5.97
N VAL A 41 -5.49 4.32 5.46
CA VAL A 41 -6.58 4.34 4.47
C VAL A 41 -7.76 5.16 4.99
N ARG A 42 -8.25 4.84 6.20
CA ARG A 42 -9.39 5.54 6.83
C ARG A 42 -9.08 7.01 7.08
N TRP A 43 -7.86 7.32 7.48
CA TRP A 43 -7.45 8.70 7.74
C TRP A 43 -7.42 9.51 6.44
N ARG A 44 -6.88 8.95 5.35
CA ARG A 44 -6.88 9.58 4.02
C ARG A 44 -8.30 9.86 3.51
N THR A 45 -9.25 8.94 3.71
CA THR A 45 -10.65 9.18 3.32
C THR A 45 -11.34 10.31 4.07
N LYS A 46 -10.86 10.67 5.28
CA LYS A 46 -11.42 11.75 6.10
C LYS A 46 -10.71 13.09 5.90
N HIS A 47 -9.46 13.07 5.46
CA HIS A 47 -8.58 14.23 5.35
C HIS A 47 -7.90 14.27 3.97
N ALA A 48 -8.71 14.29 2.90
CA ALA A 48 -8.20 14.29 1.53
C ALA A 48 -7.32 15.53 1.22
N ASP A 49 -7.55 16.65 1.91
CA ASP A 49 -6.86 17.92 1.65
C ASP A 49 -5.54 18.08 2.45
N SER A 50 -5.14 17.07 3.23
CA SER A 50 -3.92 17.14 4.04
C SER A 50 -2.69 16.73 3.22
N MET A 51 -1.91 17.72 2.79
CA MET A 51 -0.68 17.56 2.01
C MET A 51 0.33 16.58 2.65
N ASP A 52 0.45 16.58 3.98
CA ASP A 52 1.38 15.72 4.72
C ASP A 52 0.99 14.22 4.63
N LEU A 53 -0.32 13.90 4.56
CA LEU A 53 -0.74 12.51 4.29
C LEU A 53 -0.44 12.11 2.86
N GLU A 54 -0.62 13.02 1.91
CA GLU A 54 -0.48 12.66 0.49
C GLU A 54 0.92 12.14 0.21
N LEU A 55 1.94 12.74 0.81
CA LEU A 55 3.33 12.33 0.62
C LEU A 55 3.67 11.00 1.32
N GLU A 56 3.16 10.77 2.53
CA GLU A 56 3.55 9.61 3.36
C GLU A 56 2.66 8.37 3.18
N ALA A 57 1.41 8.58 2.77
CA ALA A 57 0.36 7.57 2.71
C ALA A 57 -0.21 7.39 1.29
N ASP A 58 0.60 7.63 0.25
CA ASP A 58 0.27 7.28 -1.13
C ASP A 58 0.67 5.82 -1.44
N PRO A 59 -0.28 4.93 -1.75
CA PRO A 59 -0.01 3.53 -2.10
C PRO A 59 0.77 3.35 -3.40
N LEU A 60 0.86 4.37 -4.26
CA LEU A 60 1.59 4.35 -5.52
C LEU A 60 2.98 4.99 -5.45
N ASN A 61 3.32 5.62 -4.32
CA ASN A 61 4.64 6.21 -4.14
C ASN A 61 5.72 5.12 -4.20
N VAL A 62 6.91 5.50 -4.64
CA VAL A 62 8.03 4.59 -4.83
C VAL A 62 9.25 5.05 -4.06
N ASP A 63 9.98 4.07 -3.52
CA ASP A 63 11.26 4.31 -2.87
C ASP A 63 12.41 4.48 -3.91
N HIS A 64 13.65 4.58 -3.45
CA HIS A 64 14.82 4.74 -4.33
C HIS A 64 15.09 3.53 -5.25
N PHE A 65 14.45 2.38 -5.01
CA PHE A 65 14.53 1.20 -5.87
C PHE A 65 13.35 1.11 -6.84
N SER A 66 12.52 2.15 -6.90
CA SER A 66 11.23 2.18 -7.57
C SER A 66 10.23 1.15 -7.01
N CYS A 67 10.43 0.68 -5.77
CA CYS A 67 9.53 -0.29 -5.15
C CYS A 67 8.36 0.43 -4.49
N THR A 68 7.13 -0.02 -4.76
CA THR A 68 5.93 0.44 -4.05
C THR A 68 5.80 -0.22 -2.67
N PRO A 69 4.97 0.32 -1.76
CA PRO A 69 4.62 -0.37 -0.51
C PRO A 69 4.07 -1.78 -0.75
N LEU A 70 3.20 -1.95 -1.76
CA LEU A 70 2.65 -3.26 -2.12
C LEU A 70 3.76 -4.25 -2.49
N MET A 71 4.78 -3.78 -3.22
CA MET A 71 5.93 -4.60 -3.58
C MET A 71 6.70 -5.09 -2.37
N TRP A 72 6.92 -4.25 -1.35
CA TRP A 72 7.57 -4.67 -0.11
C TRP A 72 6.76 -5.72 0.65
N ALA A 73 5.43 -5.56 0.74
CA ALA A 73 4.56 -6.57 1.34
C ALA A 73 4.60 -7.90 0.57
N CYS A 74 4.60 -7.86 -0.77
CA CYS A 74 4.74 -9.03 -1.63
C CYS A 74 6.10 -9.71 -1.48
N ALA A 75 7.17 -8.92 -1.40
CA ALA A 75 8.54 -9.39 -1.31
C ALA A 75 8.87 -10.04 0.04
N LEU A 76 8.12 -9.73 1.09
CA LEU A 76 8.30 -10.28 2.44
C LEU A 76 7.17 -11.22 2.84
N GLY A 77 6.21 -11.48 1.93
CA GLY A 77 5.12 -12.44 2.14
C GLY A 77 4.05 -11.98 3.12
N HIS A 78 3.95 -10.67 3.38
CA HIS A 78 2.95 -10.09 4.27
C HIS A 78 1.58 -10.03 3.60
N ALA A 79 0.92 -11.18 3.53
CA ALA A 79 -0.31 -11.36 2.77
C ALA A 79 -1.42 -10.38 3.15
N GLU A 80 -1.68 -10.16 4.44
CA GLU A 80 -2.74 -9.24 4.86
C GLU A 80 -2.43 -7.79 4.45
N ALA A 81 -1.19 -7.35 4.65
CA ALA A 81 -0.76 -6.01 4.25
C ALA A 81 -0.88 -5.81 2.72
N ALA A 82 -0.44 -6.79 1.95
CA ALA A 82 -0.54 -6.78 0.49
C ALA A 82 -2.01 -6.73 0.01
N LEU A 83 -2.90 -7.51 0.63
CA LEU A 83 -4.33 -7.50 0.31
C LEU A 83 -4.99 -6.14 0.62
N VAL A 84 -4.62 -5.52 1.75
CA VAL A 84 -5.14 -4.17 2.10
C VAL A 84 -4.64 -3.12 1.11
N LEU A 85 -3.35 -3.14 0.78
CA LEU A 85 -2.74 -2.20 -0.16
C LEU A 85 -3.31 -2.35 -1.57
N HIS A 86 -3.47 -3.60 -2.03
CA HIS A 86 -4.11 -3.88 -3.31
C HIS A 86 -5.54 -3.36 -3.35
N ARG A 87 -6.36 -3.60 -2.32
CA ARG A 87 -7.72 -3.07 -2.24
C ARG A 87 -7.78 -1.54 -2.15
N TRP A 88 -6.73 -0.91 -1.63
CA TRP A 88 -6.65 0.54 -1.53
C TRP A 88 -6.40 1.17 -2.89
N ASP A 89 -5.31 0.78 -3.56
CA ASP A 89 -5.06 1.19 -4.95
C ASP A 89 -4.49 0.01 -5.74
N PRO A 90 -5.32 -0.63 -6.55
CA PRO A 90 -4.91 -1.82 -7.25
C PRO A 90 -3.94 -1.57 -8.41
N ARG A 91 -3.83 -0.32 -8.88
CA ARG A 91 -2.84 0.09 -9.90
C ARG A 91 -1.41 -0.20 -9.42
N ALA A 92 -1.19 -0.31 -8.11
CA ALA A 92 0.09 -0.68 -7.52
C ALA A 92 0.64 -2.03 -8.02
N LEU A 93 -0.23 -2.94 -8.51
CA LEU A 93 0.21 -4.22 -9.11
C LEU A 93 0.94 -4.05 -10.45
N ASN A 94 0.75 -2.92 -11.13
CA ASN A 94 1.29 -2.67 -12.47
C ASN A 94 2.51 -1.74 -12.46
N ILE A 95 2.99 -1.33 -11.28
CA ILE A 95 4.18 -0.48 -11.14
C ILE A 95 5.43 -1.38 -11.05
N PRO A 96 6.36 -1.29 -12.01
CA PRO A 96 7.60 -2.07 -11.97
C PRO A 96 8.66 -1.43 -11.06
N ASP A 97 9.52 -2.25 -10.48
CA ASP A 97 10.73 -1.77 -9.81
C ASP A 97 11.81 -1.32 -10.81
N SER A 98 12.95 -0.87 -10.28
CA SER A 98 14.14 -0.49 -11.05
C SER A 98 14.70 -1.61 -11.94
N LEU A 99 14.30 -2.86 -11.72
CA LEU A 99 14.67 -4.03 -12.52
C LEU A 99 13.56 -4.50 -13.46
N GLY A 100 12.46 -3.74 -13.57
CA GLY A 100 11.32 -4.09 -14.42
C GLY A 100 10.40 -5.17 -13.84
N ARG A 101 10.55 -5.54 -12.57
CA ARG A 101 9.77 -6.61 -11.94
C ARG A 101 8.50 -6.06 -11.32
N LEU A 102 7.39 -6.77 -11.52
CA LEU A 102 6.10 -6.48 -10.90
C LEU A 102 5.99 -7.13 -9.51
N PRO A 103 5.11 -6.62 -8.62
CA PRO A 103 4.89 -7.18 -7.28
C PRO A 103 4.59 -8.67 -7.27
N LEU A 104 3.77 -9.17 -8.22
CA LEU A 104 3.44 -10.60 -8.32
C LEU A 104 4.67 -11.44 -8.69
N THR A 105 5.51 -10.96 -9.61
CA THR A 105 6.75 -11.63 -9.99
C THR A 105 7.71 -11.71 -8.81
N ILE A 106 7.80 -10.64 -8.01
CA ILE A 106 8.63 -10.61 -6.80
C ILE A 106 8.10 -11.59 -5.74
N ALA A 107 6.80 -11.61 -5.46
CA ALA A 107 6.20 -12.60 -4.56
C ALA A 107 6.51 -14.03 -4.99
N ARG A 108 6.34 -14.36 -6.29
CA ARG A 108 6.66 -15.69 -6.85
C ARG A 108 8.14 -16.04 -6.70
N SER A 109 9.04 -15.15 -7.11
CA SER A 109 10.49 -15.37 -7.04
C SER A 109 11.03 -15.56 -5.61
N ARG A 110 10.33 -15.03 -4.60
CA ARG A 110 10.68 -15.21 -3.18
C ARG A 110 9.92 -16.35 -2.50
N GLY A 111 9.15 -17.14 -3.24
CA GLY A 111 8.43 -18.31 -2.72
C GLY A 111 7.06 -18.00 -2.11
N HIS A 112 6.58 -16.76 -2.20
CA HIS A 112 5.23 -16.35 -1.77
C HIS A 112 4.20 -16.58 -2.89
N THR A 113 4.23 -17.74 -3.54
CA THR A 113 3.34 -18.10 -4.66
C THR A 113 1.87 -18.01 -4.28
N ARG A 114 1.49 -18.48 -3.09
CA ARG A 114 0.10 -18.40 -2.63
C ARG A 114 -0.40 -16.95 -2.52
N LEU A 115 0.45 -16.02 -2.10
CA LEU A 115 0.11 -14.61 -2.05
C LEU A 115 -0.08 -14.04 -3.47
N ALA A 116 0.82 -14.39 -4.39
CA ALA A 116 0.71 -13.96 -5.78
C ALA A 116 -0.60 -14.45 -6.43
N GLU A 117 -0.96 -15.72 -6.23
CA GLU A 117 -2.24 -16.29 -6.70
C GLU A 117 -3.45 -15.55 -6.13
N LEU A 118 -3.44 -15.26 -4.82
CA LEU A 118 -4.54 -14.54 -4.17
C LEU A 118 -4.72 -13.13 -4.74
N LEU A 119 -3.62 -12.42 -5.00
CA LEU A 119 -3.67 -11.07 -5.59
C LEU A 119 -4.10 -11.11 -7.06
N GLU A 120 -3.68 -12.14 -7.81
CA GLU A 120 -4.08 -12.32 -9.21
C GLU A 120 -5.57 -12.64 -9.36
N GLN A 121 -6.14 -13.43 -8.44
CA GLN A 121 -7.59 -13.68 -8.40
C GLN A 121 -8.41 -12.44 -8.06
N LEU A 122 -7.81 -11.46 -7.38
CA LEU A 122 -8.43 -10.18 -7.05
C LEU A 122 -8.15 -9.11 -8.12
N ALA A 123 -7.26 -9.36 -9.07
CA ALA A 123 -7.00 -8.47 -10.17
C ALA A 123 -7.99 -8.72 -11.33
N PRO A 124 -8.34 -7.70 -12.12
CA PRO A 124 -9.06 -7.85 -13.36
C PRO A 124 -8.32 -8.84 -14.26
N PRO A 125 -9.07 -9.58 -15.09
CA PRO A 125 -8.46 -10.31 -16.19
C PRO A 125 -7.67 -9.34 -17.10
N PRO A 126 -6.63 -9.81 -17.79
CA PRO A 126 -5.67 -8.97 -18.52
C PRO A 126 -6.30 -8.13 -19.66
N ASP A 127 -7.55 -8.40 -20.03
CA ASP A 127 -8.34 -7.66 -21.02
C ASP A 127 -9.26 -6.57 -20.43
N ALA A 128 -9.41 -6.53 -19.10
CA ALA A 128 -10.23 -5.56 -18.39
C ALA A 128 -9.36 -4.41 -17.84
N THR A 129 -9.71 -3.18 -18.19
CA THR A 129 -9.09 -1.99 -17.57
C THR A 129 -9.58 -1.83 -16.14
N TRP A 130 -8.69 -1.40 -15.23
CA TRP A 130 -9.03 -1.23 -13.82
C TRP A 130 -10.21 -0.26 -13.60
N ASP A 131 -10.34 0.75 -14.48
CA ASP A 131 -11.46 1.71 -14.46
C ASP A 131 -12.83 1.08 -14.76
N ARG A 132 -12.84 -0.12 -15.37
CA ARG A 132 -14.04 -0.85 -15.78
C ARG A 132 -14.30 -2.11 -14.95
N TRP A 133 -13.34 -2.52 -14.11
CA TRP A 133 -13.46 -3.74 -13.35
C TRP A 133 -14.29 -3.52 -12.07
N THR A 134 -15.39 -4.26 -11.97
CA THR A 134 -16.16 -4.41 -10.74
C THR A 134 -16.00 -5.86 -10.27
N PRO A 135 -15.42 -6.13 -9.09
CA PRO A 135 -15.45 -7.47 -8.55
C PRO A 135 -16.90 -7.89 -8.34
N GLU A 136 -17.26 -9.07 -8.85
CA GLU A 136 -18.57 -9.67 -8.59
C GLU A 136 -18.85 -9.64 -7.07
N PRO A 137 -19.98 -9.09 -6.61
CA PRO A 137 -20.33 -9.14 -5.20
C PRO A 137 -20.43 -10.61 -4.79
N PRO A 138 -20.02 -10.97 -3.55
CA PRO A 138 -20.11 -12.35 -3.10
C PRO A 138 -21.56 -12.80 -3.29
N ALA A 139 -21.74 -13.97 -3.93
CA ALA A 139 -23.04 -14.55 -4.23
C ALA A 139 -23.87 -14.63 -2.94
N GLY A 140 -24.65 -13.58 -2.68
CA GLY A 140 -25.63 -13.53 -1.63
C GLY A 140 -26.67 -14.57 -2.00
N GLY A 141 -26.65 -15.68 -1.27
CA GLY A 141 -27.60 -16.76 -1.43
C GLY A 141 -29.01 -16.17 -1.54
N ARG A 142 -29.66 -16.47 -2.67
CA ARG A 142 -31.09 -16.22 -2.88
C ARG A 142 -31.84 -16.84 -1.71
N GLY A 143 -32.35 -16.00 -0.82
CA GLY A 143 -33.42 -16.35 0.10
C GLY A 143 -34.75 -15.89 -0.48
N HIS A 144 -35.31 -16.69 -1.39
CA HIS A 144 -36.73 -16.75 -1.70
C HIS A 144 -37.11 -18.22 -1.87
#